data_AF-A0A7R8WV01-F1
#
_entry.id   AF-A0A7R8WV01-F1
#
_cell.length_a   1.000
_cell.length_b   1.000
_cell.length_c   1.000
_cell.angle_alpha   90.00
_cell.angle_beta   90.00
_cell.angle_gamma   90.00
#
_symmetry.space_group_name_H-M   'P 1'
#
loop_
_entity.id
_entity.type
_entity.pdbx_description
1 polymer ?
#
loop_
_entity_poly.entity_id
_entity_poly.type
_entity_poly.pdbx_seq_one_letter_code
_entity_poly.pdbx_strand_id
1 'polypeptide(L)'
;MFWKQSHEDAQLAGLDSLTPLPREKFYRICSNPTVQEFVRSADCYFYQHLISILVPNVLKPISSSLTQSVRNFAKGLEEWMASAVDIPGDIPREMVKVKISTVCALAQALRRYTSLNHLAQAARAVLCNEAQIQQMLADINRVDFRNVQEQASWVCDCDEDSVAPVKESFMSTLEQQKTLEQWADWLTGVVDRALEPFKGTPDFPKAAKKLLLKWSFYR
;
A
#
# COMPACT_ATOMS: atom_id res chain seq x y z
N MET A 1 -16.53 -2.02 47.90
CA MET A 1 -16.76 -3.04 46.85
C MET A 1 -15.84 -2.67 45.68
N PHE A 2 -14.52 -2.78 45.85
CA PHE A 2 -13.70 -3.99 45.67
C PHE A 2 -13.88 -4.62 44.28
N TRP A 3 -13.32 -3.97 43.26
CA TRP A 3 -12.97 -4.62 42.00
C TRP A 3 -11.62 -4.10 41.48
N LYS A 4 -10.60 -4.96 41.68
CA LYS A 4 -9.34 -5.12 40.95
C LYS A 4 -8.48 -3.87 40.70
N GLN A 5 -7.71 -3.50 41.73
CA GLN A 5 -6.43 -2.78 41.56
C GLN A 5 -5.22 -3.69 41.83
N SER A 6 -5.45 -4.85 42.46
CA SER A 6 -4.41 -5.75 42.96
C SER A 6 -3.73 -6.65 41.92
N HIS A 7 -4.18 -6.66 40.66
CA HIS A 7 -3.61 -7.55 39.63
C HIS A 7 -2.67 -6.82 38.65
N GLU A 8 -2.87 -5.52 38.41
CA GLU A 8 -1.96 -4.68 37.61
C GLU A 8 -0.74 -4.24 38.42
N ASP A 9 -0.95 -3.86 39.70
CA ASP A 9 0.14 -3.47 40.60
C ASP A 9 1.10 -4.64 40.90
N ALA A 10 0.60 -5.88 40.91
CA ALA A 10 1.42 -7.08 41.11
C ALA A 10 2.26 -7.46 39.87
N GLN A 11 1.79 -7.12 38.66
CA GLN A 11 2.57 -7.30 37.43
C GLN A 11 3.63 -6.21 37.26
N LEU A 12 3.35 -4.97 37.67
CA LEU A 12 4.33 -3.89 37.70
C LEU A 12 5.43 -4.14 38.75
N ALA A 13 5.07 -4.61 39.95
CA ALA A 13 6.05 -4.94 41.00
C ALA A 13 7.02 -6.06 40.59
N GLY A 14 6.63 -6.94 39.67
CA GLY A 14 7.51 -7.95 39.08
C GLY A 14 8.55 -7.38 38.11
N LEU A 15 8.25 -6.26 37.43
CA LEU A 15 9.19 -5.58 36.55
C LEU A 15 10.28 -4.83 37.32
N ASP A 16 9.95 -4.29 38.50
CA ASP A 16 10.90 -3.59 39.37
C ASP A 16 12.01 -4.51 39.92
N SER A 17 11.80 -5.84 39.84
CA SER A 17 12.78 -6.87 40.22
C SER A 17 13.73 -7.28 39.09
N LEU A 18 13.52 -6.80 37.86
CA LEU A 18 14.38 -7.12 36.73
C LEU A 18 15.65 -6.28 36.80
N THR A 19 16.79 -6.92 37.08
CA THR A 19 18.10 -6.27 36.93
C THR A 19 18.24 -5.73 35.51
N PRO A 20 18.49 -4.42 35.33
CA PRO A 20 18.66 -3.81 34.01
C PRO A 20 19.74 -4.55 33.23
N LEU A 21 19.47 -4.84 31.95
CA LEU A 21 20.46 -5.47 31.08
C LEU A 21 21.68 -4.54 30.94
N PRO A 22 22.90 -4.99 31.26
CA PRO A 22 24.09 -4.17 31.10
C PRO A 22 24.24 -3.69 29.65
N ARG A 23 24.61 -2.42 29.49
CA ARG A 23 24.75 -1.72 28.18
C ARG A 23 25.57 -2.53 27.17
N GLU A 24 26.68 -3.13 27.61
CA GLU A 24 27.51 -3.96 26.73
C GLU A 24 26.79 -5.22 26.23
N LYS A 25 26.00 -5.88 27.08
CA LYS A 25 25.22 -7.06 26.68
C LYS A 25 24.10 -6.66 25.72
N PHE A 26 23.42 -5.55 25.97
CA PHE A 26 22.42 -4.99 25.06
C PHE A 26 23.04 -4.71 23.68
N TYR A 27 24.17 -4.02 23.64
CA TYR A 27 24.87 -3.71 22.40
C TYR A 27 25.23 -4.98 21.62
N ARG A 28 25.76 -6.02 22.29
CA ARG A 28 26.08 -7.31 21.66
C ARG A 28 24.84 -8.01 21.09
N ILE A 29 23.71 -7.98 21.82
CA ILE A 29 22.44 -8.52 21.34
C ILE A 29 21.96 -7.76 20.10
N CYS A 30 21.95 -6.43 20.13
CA CYS A 30 21.56 -5.62 18.97
C CYS A 30 22.55 -5.72 17.79
N SER A 31 23.78 -6.15 18.03
CA SER A 31 24.78 -6.39 16.99
C SER A 31 24.57 -7.73 16.28
N ASN A 32 23.79 -8.64 16.87
CA ASN A 32 23.54 -9.95 16.30
C ASN A 32 22.60 -9.84 15.07
N PRO A 33 23.00 -10.32 13.88
CA PRO A 33 22.18 -10.23 12.66
C PRO A 33 20.82 -10.94 12.77
N THR A 34 20.72 -12.06 13.48
CA THR A 34 19.45 -12.77 13.72
C THR A 34 18.49 -11.92 14.53
N VAL A 35 19.00 -11.20 15.54
CA VAL A 35 18.18 -10.26 16.34
C VAL A 35 17.75 -9.08 15.48
N GLN A 36 18.62 -8.53 14.63
CA GLN A 36 18.25 -7.45 13.70
C GLN A 36 17.15 -7.87 12.72
N GLU A 37 17.23 -9.10 12.19
CA GLU A 37 16.19 -9.64 11.31
C GLU A 37 14.87 -9.86 12.05
N PHE A 38 14.93 -10.38 13.28
CA PHE A 38 13.74 -10.53 14.12
C PHE A 38 13.07 -9.16 14.38
N VAL A 39 13.86 -8.15 14.76
CA VAL A 39 13.35 -6.79 14.99
C VAL A 39 12.74 -6.20 13.73
N ARG A 40 13.39 -6.35 12.58
CA ARG A 40 12.85 -5.93 11.28
C ARG A 40 11.49 -6.57 11.02
N SER A 41 11.39 -7.89 11.18
CA SER A 41 10.17 -8.65 10.95
C SER A 41 9.04 -8.23 11.90
N ALA A 42 9.36 -8.06 13.19
CA ALA A 42 8.41 -7.60 14.20
C ALA A 42 7.89 -6.18 13.91
N ASP A 43 8.78 -5.25 13.57
CA ASP A 43 8.42 -3.88 13.18
C ASP A 43 7.53 -3.89 11.93
N CYS A 44 7.91 -4.65 10.89
CA CYS A 44 7.12 -4.77 9.67
C CYS A 44 5.70 -5.31 9.95
N TYR A 45 5.57 -6.35 10.78
CA TYR A 45 4.26 -6.91 11.15
C TYR A 45 3.42 -5.90 11.93
N PHE A 46 4.00 -5.24 12.93
CA PHE A 46 3.32 -4.22 13.71
C PHE A 46 2.87 -3.04 12.84
N TYR A 47 3.75 -2.56 11.95
CA TYR A 47 3.45 -1.45 11.04
C TYR A 47 2.40 -1.82 10.00
N GLN A 48 2.41 -3.05 9.49
CA GLN A 48 1.35 -3.55 8.62
C GLN A 48 0.00 -3.57 9.35
N HIS A 49 -0.03 -4.01 10.60
CA HIS A 49 -1.24 -3.99 11.41
C HIS A 49 -1.71 -2.55 11.68
N LEU A 50 -0.80 -1.64 12.01
CA LEU A 50 -1.11 -0.22 12.19
C LEU A 50 -1.75 0.39 10.93
N ILE A 51 -1.20 0.10 9.75
CA ILE A 51 -1.79 0.52 8.47
C ILE A 51 -3.20 -0.04 8.31
N SER A 52 -3.43 -1.31 8.64
CA SER A 52 -4.76 -1.93 8.52
C SER A 52 -5.82 -1.30 9.43
N ILE A 53 -5.40 -0.70 10.56
CA ILE A 53 -6.30 0.04 11.46
C ILE A 53 -6.54 1.46 10.92
N LEU A 54 -5.48 2.14 10.49
CA LEU A 54 -5.55 3.55 10.07
C LEU A 54 -6.21 3.73 8.70
N VAL A 55 -5.97 2.80 7.77
CA VAL A 55 -6.48 2.82 6.40
C VAL A 55 -6.99 1.40 6.03
N PRO A 56 -8.10 0.96 6.63
CA PRO A 56 -8.61 -0.41 6.48
C PRO A 56 -9.09 -0.71 5.06
N ASN A 57 -9.59 0.29 4.34
CA ASN A 57 -10.05 0.14 2.98
C ASN A 57 -9.88 1.46 2.22
N VAL A 58 -8.98 1.47 1.23
CA VAL A 58 -8.68 2.66 0.42
C VAL A 58 -9.86 3.12 -0.44
N LEU A 59 -10.85 2.28 -0.72
CA LEU A 59 -12.03 2.66 -1.51
C LEU A 59 -13.09 3.36 -0.67
N LYS A 60 -13.10 3.16 0.65
CA LYS A 60 -14.10 3.78 1.54
C LYS A 60 -13.67 5.19 1.95
N PRO A 61 -14.61 6.15 2.09
CA PRO A 61 -14.28 7.48 2.59
C PRO A 61 -13.59 7.43 3.96
N ILE A 62 -12.52 8.20 4.12
CA ILE A 62 -11.85 8.45 5.39
C ILE A 62 -12.11 9.90 5.76
N SER A 63 -12.36 10.19 7.05
CA SER A 63 -12.56 11.57 7.47
C SER A 63 -11.33 12.43 7.15
N SER A 64 -11.55 13.69 6.78
CA SER A 64 -10.47 14.63 6.47
C SER A 64 -9.55 14.84 7.68
N SER A 65 -10.12 14.90 8.88
CA SER A 65 -9.38 14.98 10.14
C SER A 65 -8.45 13.80 10.35
N LEU A 66 -8.94 12.56 10.21
CA LEU A 66 -8.10 11.36 10.36
C LEU A 66 -7.02 11.31 9.27
N THR A 67 -7.37 11.64 8.03
CA THR A 67 -6.41 11.69 6.91
C THR A 67 -5.27 12.66 7.20
N GLN A 68 -5.59 13.86 7.70
CA GLN A 68 -4.58 14.86 8.03
C GLN A 68 -3.70 14.40 9.20
N SER A 69 -4.28 13.81 10.24
CA SER A 69 -3.54 13.26 11.37
C SER A 69 -2.57 12.16 10.94
N VAL A 70 -3.01 11.23 10.08
CA VAL A 70 -2.16 10.18 9.51
C VAL A 70 -1.02 10.76 8.66
N ARG A 71 -1.31 11.76 7.81
CA ARG A 71 -0.27 12.41 6.99
C ARG A 71 0.75 13.17 7.84
N ASN A 72 0.30 13.86 8.88
CA ASN A 72 1.18 14.56 9.83
C ASN A 72 2.04 13.57 10.61
N PHE A 73 1.45 12.49 11.11
CA PHE A 73 2.19 11.39 11.77
C PHE A 73 3.27 10.82 10.84
N ALA A 74 2.90 10.48 9.60
CA ALA A 74 3.83 9.97 8.60
C ALA A 74 4.93 10.97 8.19
N LYS A 75 4.73 12.28 8.41
CA LYS A 75 5.76 13.31 8.16
C LYS A 75 6.84 13.30 9.23
N GLY A 76 6.47 13.14 10.50
CA GLY A 76 7.39 13.17 11.64
C GLY A 76 8.09 11.84 11.95
N LEU A 77 7.54 10.70 11.50
CA LEU A 77 8.01 9.35 11.85
C LEU A 77 9.53 9.12 11.72
N GLU A 78 10.13 9.54 10.61
CA GLU A 78 11.56 9.34 10.36
C GLU A 78 12.43 10.15 11.32
N GLU A 79 12.09 11.44 11.51
CA GLU A 79 12.79 12.33 12.42
C GLU A 79 12.68 11.85 13.87
N TRP A 80 11.48 11.48 14.31
CA TRP A 80 11.26 10.97 15.67
C TRP A 80 12.01 9.67 15.93
N MET A 81 12.06 8.76 14.96
CA MET A 81 12.85 7.54 15.08
C MET A 81 14.34 7.85 15.11
N ALA A 82 14.83 8.73 14.23
CA ALA A 82 16.22 9.16 14.19
C ALA A 82 16.66 9.72 15.55
N SER A 83 15.91 10.66 16.12
CA SER A 83 16.20 11.21 17.45
C SER A 83 16.15 10.16 18.56
N ALA A 84 15.26 9.16 18.47
CA ALA A 84 15.14 8.12 19.49
C ALA A 84 16.32 7.12 19.47
N VAL A 85 16.93 6.90 18.30
CA VAL A 85 18.05 5.96 18.14
C VAL A 85 19.43 6.63 18.07
N ASP A 86 19.47 7.96 17.99
CA ASP A 86 20.69 8.78 17.97
C ASP A 86 21.26 8.99 19.39
N ILE A 87 21.47 7.88 20.10
CA ILE A 87 22.16 7.87 21.39
C ILE A 87 23.56 7.28 21.17
N PRO A 88 24.63 8.10 21.17
CA PRO A 88 25.97 7.66 20.80
C PRO A 88 26.46 6.48 21.66
N GLY A 89 26.90 5.41 21.00
CA GLY A 89 27.47 4.23 21.65
C GLY A 89 26.46 3.26 22.27
N ASP A 90 25.15 3.53 22.19
CA ASP A 90 24.10 2.64 22.73
C ASP A 90 23.58 1.61 21.74
N ILE A 91 23.43 1.99 20.48
CA ILE A 91 22.81 1.14 19.46
C ILE A 91 23.79 0.92 18.29
N PRO A 92 24.03 -0.34 17.88
CA PRO A 92 24.82 -0.64 16.69
C PRO A 92 24.24 0.01 15.43
N ARG A 93 25.10 0.54 14.56
CA ARG A 93 24.70 1.26 13.34
C ARG A 93 23.77 0.45 12.44
N GLU A 94 23.97 -0.87 12.35
CA GLU A 94 23.11 -1.73 11.52
C GLU A 94 21.70 -1.87 12.10
N MET A 95 21.55 -1.93 13.43
CA MET A 95 20.23 -1.90 14.08
C MET A 95 19.54 -0.55 13.89
N VAL A 96 20.28 0.56 13.96
CA VAL A 96 19.77 1.90 13.63
C VAL A 96 19.23 1.94 12.20
N LYS A 97 20.01 1.45 11.22
CA LYS A 97 19.55 1.36 9.83
C LYS A 97 18.27 0.52 9.69
N VAL A 98 18.15 -0.60 10.41
CA VAL A 98 16.92 -1.41 10.42
C VAL A 98 15.74 -0.55 10.86
N LYS A 99 15.81 0.09 12.03
CA LYS A 99 14.74 0.93 12.58
C LYS A 99 14.34 2.08 11.66
N ILE A 100 15.32 2.78 11.09
CA ILE A 100 15.05 3.88 10.14
C ILE A 100 14.42 3.34 8.86
N SER A 101 14.94 2.25 8.29
CA SER A 101 14.39 1.70 7.05
C SER A 101 12.93 1.23 7.19
N THR A 102 12.56 0.58 8.30
CA THR A 102 11.21 0.09 8.54
C THR A 102 10.23 1.24 8.81
N VAL A 103 10.64 2.26 9.56
CA VAL A 103 9.79 3.44 9.82
C VAL A 103 9.58 4.28 8.56
N CYS A 104 10.60 4.42 7.70
CA CYS A 104 10.47 5.10 6.41
C CYS A 104 9.51 4.35 5.49
N ALA A 105 9.56 3.01 5.48
CA ALA A 105 8.61 2.20 4.73
C ALA A 105 7.17 2.40 5.23
N LEU A 106 6.94 2.44 6.55
CA LEU A 106 5.64 2.78 7.14
C LEU A 106 5.17 4.17 6.70
N ALA A 107 6.02 5.19 6.84
CA ALA A 107 5.71 6.56 6.47
C ALA A 107 5.30 6.67 4.99
N GLN A 108 6.05 6.01 4.10
CA GLN A 108 5.75 5.96 2.67
C GLN A 108 4.43 5.23 2.41
N ALA A 109 4.18 4.10 3.07
CA ALA A 109 2.93 3.36 2.92
C ALA A 109 1.71 4.19 3.35
N LEU A 110 1.77 4.89 4.48
CA LEU A 110 0.70 5.78 4.95
C LEU A 110 0.44 6.92 3.95
N ARG A 111 1.49 7.57 3.42
CA ARG A 111 1.35 8.63 2.40
C ARG A 111 0.75 8.09 1.10
N ARG A 112 1.13 6.88 0.69
CA ARG A 112 0.60 6.23 -0.52
C ARG A 112 -0.87 5.87 -0.34
N TYR A 113 -1.25 5.21 0.75
CA TYR A 113 -2.62 4.77 0.96
C TYR A 113 -3.59 5.93 1.21
N THR A 114 -3.16 6.99 1.91
CA THR A 114 -3.99 8.21 2.05
C THR A 114 -4.14 8.95 0.71
N SER A 115 -3.12 8.95 -0.15
CA SER A 115 -3.22 9.53 -1.50
C SER A 115 -4.09 8.68 -2.41
N LEU A 116 -3.97 7.36 -2.34
CA LEU A 116 -4.82 6.43 -3.06
C LEU A 116 -6.28 6.56 -2.63
N ASN A 117 -6.55 6.73 -1.33
CA ASN A 117 -7.90 6.97 -0.84
C ASN A 117 -8.51 8.26 -1.42
N HIS A 118 -7.73 9.34 -1.46
CA HIS A 118 -8.18 10.59 -2.07
C HIS A 118 -8.53 10.40 -3.56
N LEU A 119 -7.67 9.71 -4.32
CA LEU A 119 -7.92 9.40 -5.73
C LEU A 119 -9.18 8.52 -5.90
N ALA A 120 -9.35 7.52 -5.03
CA ALA A 120 -10.52 6.67 -5.02
C ALA A 120 -11.81 7.48 -4.80
N GLN A 121 -11.82 8.45 -3.88
CA GLN A 121 -12.99 9.30 -3.67
C GLN A 121 -13.25 10.26 -4.83
N ALA A 122 -12.20 10.79 -5.47
CA ALA A 122 -12.36 11.58 -6.70
C ALA A 122 -12.97 10.74 -7.83
N ALA A 123 -12.49 9.50 -8.01
CA ALA A 123 -13.07 8.56 -8.98
C ALA A 123 -14.52 8.24 -8.64
N ARG A 124 -14.85 8.00 -7.36
CA ARG A 124 -16.25 7.78 -6.93
C ARG A 124 -17.15 8.95 -7.31
N ALA A 125 -16.70 10.19 -7.09
CA ALA A 125 -17.49 11.37 -7.44
C ALA A 125 -17.80 11.45 -8.93
N VAL A 126 -16.87 11.05 -9.80
CA VAL A 126 -17.08 10.94 -11.25
C VAL A 126 -18.04 9.81 -11.58
N LEU A 127 -17.85 8.63 -10.98
CA LEU A 127 -18.65 7.44 -11.24
C LEU A 127 -20.12 7.57 -10.80
N CYS A 128 -20.39 8.42 -9.80
CA CYS A 128 -21.76 8.73 -9.36
C CYS A 128 -22.40 9.91 -10.14
N ASN A 129 -21.72 10.47 -11.14
CA ASN A 129 -22.23 11.56 -11.96
C ASN A 129 -22.66 11.05 -13.34
N GLU A 130 -23.96 10.80 -13.50
CA GLU A 130 -24.53 10.24 -14.73
C GLU A 130 -24.20 11.08 -15.98
N ALA A 131 -24.26 12.42 -15.89
CA ALA A 131 -23.93 13.28 -17.02
C ALA A 131 -22.47 13.13 -17.46
N GLN A 132 -21.54 12.99 -16.50
CA GLN A 132 -20.13 12.72 -16.82
C GLN A 132 -19.95 11.33 -17.43
N ILE A 133 -20.65 10.31 -16.94
CA ILE A 133 -20.61 8.96 -17.52
C ILE A 133 -21.10 8.95 -18.96
N GLN A 134 -22.24 9.59 -19.25
CA GLN A 134 -22.78 9.67 -20.62
C GLN A 134 -21.84 10.41 -21.55
N GLN A 135 -21.19 11.48 -21.08
CA GLN A 135 -20.17 12.19 -21.85
C GLN A 135 -18.95 11.30 -22.11
N MET A 136 -18.45 10.57 -21.11
CA MET A 136 -17.34 9.63 -21.27
C MET A 136 -17.65 8.54 -22.31
N LEU A 137 -18.87 7.99 -22.29
CA LEU A 137 -19.32 7.00 -23.27
C LEU A 137 -19.35 7.58 -24.70
N ALA A 138 -19.88 8.79 -24.85
CA ALA A 138 -19.90 9.48 -26.14
C ALA A 138 -18.49 9.75 -26.67
N ASP A 139 -17.57 10.15 -25.81
CA ASP A 139 -16.18 10.43 -26.18
C ASP A 139 -15.43 9.15 -26.58
N ILE A 140 -15.62 8.04 -25.86
CA ILE A 140 -15.00 6.76 -26.19
C ILE A 140 -15.52 6.20 -27.53
N ASN A 141 -16.82 6.36 -27.81
CA ASN A 141 -17.39 5.92 -29.09
C ASN A 141 -16.88 6.73 -30.30
N ARG A 142 -16.30 7.91 -30.08
CA ARG A 142 -15.65 8.71 -31.13
C ARG A 142 -14.19 8.34 -31.38
N VAL A 143 -13.57 7.57 -30.50
CA VAL A 143 -12.17 7.16 -30.64
C VAL A 143 -12.08 6.05 -31.69
N ASP A 144 -11.24 6.27 -32.72
CA ASP A 144 -10.83 5.22 -33.65
C ASP A 144 -9.83 4.28 -32.95
N PHE A 145 -10.38 3.30 -32.23
CA PHE A 145 -9.59 2.31 -31.52
C PHE A 145 -8.74 1.45 -32.44
N ARG A 146 -9.11 1.28 -33.71
CA ARG A 146 -8.31 0.49 -34.64
C ARG A 146 -6.97 1.17 -34.88
N ASN A 147 -6.98 2.49 -35.11
CA ASN A 147 -5.77 3.28 -35.26
C ASN A 147 -4.94 3.33 -33.96
N VAL A 148 -5.57 3.53 -32.79
CA VAL A 148 -4.87 3.49 -31.48
C VAL A 148 -4.18 2.13 -31.27
N GLN A 149 -4.86 1.05 -31.62
CA GLN A 149 -4.36 -0.31 -31.46
C GLN A 149 -3.26 -0.65 -32.44
N GLU A 150 -3.38 -0.25 -33.71
CA GLU A 150 -2.31 -0.34 -34.71
C GLU A 150 -1.06 0.35 -34.15
N GLN A 151 -1.14 1.62 -33.74
CA GLN A 151 0.01 2.37 -33.20
C GLN A 151 0.61 1.73 -31.93
N ALA A 152 -0.24 1.27 -31.01
CA ALA A 152 0.22 0.60 -29.80
C ALA A 152 0.88 -0.75 -30.09
N SER A 153 0.38 -1.53 -31.06
CA SER A 153 0.97 -2.81 -31.45
C SER A 153 2.41 -2.66 -31.93
N TRP A 154 2.70 -1.61 -32.73
CA TRP A 154 4.06 -1.28 -33.20
C TRP A 154 5.03 -0.95 -32.06
N VAL A 155 4.54 -0.39 -30.96
CA VAL A 155 5.39 0.12 -29.86
C VAL A 155 5.54 -0.88 -28.72
N CYS A 156 4.47 -1.60 -28.35
CA CYS A 156 4.43 -2.41 -27.13
C CYS A 156 4.20 -3.91 -27.34
N ASP A 157 4.16 -4.38 -28.60
CA ASP A 157 3.97 -5.80 -28.93
C ASP A 157 2.71 -6.34 -28.20
N CYS A 158 1.63 -5.58 -28.35
CA CYS A 158 0.31 -5.88 -27.82
C CYS A 158 -0.45 -6.75 -28.81
N ASP A 159 -0.83 -7.94 -28.37
CA ASP A 159 -1.68 -8.84 -29.13
C ASP A 159 -3.11 -8.28 -29.19
N GLU A 160 -3.72 -8.32 -30.38
CA GLU A 160 -5.03 -7.73 -30.64
C GLU A 160 -6.10 -8.38 -29.76
N ASP A 161 -6.00 -9.71 -29.63
CA ASP A 161 -6.87 -10.59 -28.86
C ASP A 161 -6.82 -10.30 -27.35
N SER A 162 -5.77 -9.62 -26.87
CA SER A 162 -5.63 -9.26 -25.46
C SER A 162 -6.26 -7.92 -25.08
N VAL A 163 -6.41 -7.00 -26.03
CA VAL A 163 -6.86 -5.61 -25.77
C VAL A 163 -8.36 -5.45 -26.02
N ALA A 164 -8.90 -6.07 -27.08
CA ALA A 164 -10.31 -5.94 -27.44
C ALA A 164 -11.27 -6.38 -26.31
N PRO A 165 -11.04 -7.53 -25.61
CA PRO A 165 -11.90 -7.94 -24.50
C PRO A 165 -11.84 -6.99 -23.30
N VAL A 166 -10.69 -6.37 -23.05
CA VAL A 166 -10.54 -5.38 -21.96
C VAL A 166 -11.36 -4.13 -22.29
N LYS A 167 -11.31 -3.65 -23.53
CA LYS A 167 -12.11 -2.52 -24.00
C LYS A 167 -13.62 -2.81 -23.90
N GLU A 168 -14.07 -3.94 -24.43
CA GLU A 168 -15.50 -4.30 -24.42
C GLU A 168 -16.03 -4.40 -22.98
N SER A 169 -15.29 -5.07 -22.09
CA SER A 169 -15.67 -5.17 -20.69
C SER A 169 -15.59 -3.84 -19.93
N PHE A 170 -14.67 -2.93 -20.31
CA PHE A 170 -14.63 -1.55 -19.80
C PHE A 170 -15.89 -0.79 -20.17
N MET A 171 -16.27 -0.80 -21.47
CA MET A 171 -17.47 -0.12 -21.97
C MET A 171 -18.72 -0.65 -21.27
N SER A 172 -18.88 -1.97 -21.19
CA SER A 172 -19.99 -2.59 -20.49
C SER A 172 -20.07 -2.20 -19.01
N THR A 173 -18.91 -2.08 -18.35
CA THR A 173 -18.81 -1.65 -16.93
C THR A 173 -19.18 -0.17 -16.76
N LEU A 174 -18.84 0.67 -17.73
CA LEU A 174 -19.20 2.09 -17.76
C LEU A 174 -20.69 2.31 -18.04
N GLU A 175 -21.25 1.60 -19.02
CA GLU A 175 -22.68 1.65 -19.37
C GLU A 175 -23.59 1.19 -18.24
N GLN A 176 -23.17 0.17 -17.49
CA GLN A 176 -23.92 -0.34 -16.33
C GLN A 176 -23.81 0.56 -15.09
N GLN A 177 -23.06 1.68 -15.17
CA GLN A 177 -22.85 2.62 -14.06
C GLN A 177 -22.39 1.92 -12.76
N LYS A 178 -21.46 0.98 -12.90
CA LYS A 178 -20.97 0.19 -11.77
C LYS A 178 -20.33 1.05 -10.69
N THR A 179 -20.44 0.63 -9.44
CA THR A 179 -19.83 1.32 -8.29
C THR A 179 -18.31 1.25 -8.34
N LEU A 180 -17.63 2.15 -7.61
CA LEU A 180 -16.16 2.14 -7.53
C LEU A 180 -15.61 0.77 -7.09
N GLU A 181 -16.28 0.10 -6.15
CA GLU A 181 -15.92 -1.24 -5.69
C GLU A 181 -15.97 -2.26 -6.84
N GLN A 182 -17.04 -2.24 -7.62
CA GLN A 182 -17.18 -3.11 -8.79
C GLN A 182 -16.16 -2.78 -9.89
N TRP A 183 -15.75 -1.53 -10.02
CA TRP A 183 -14.64 -1.12 -10.88
C TRP A 183 -13.30 -1.67 -10.41
N ALA A 184 -13.05 -1.67 -9.09
CA ALA A 184 -11.84 -2.25 -8.51
C ALA A 184 -11.80 -3.78 -8.70
N ASP A 185 -12.94 -4.46 -8.56
CA ASP A 185 -13.08 -5.89 -8.84
C ASP A 185 -12.85 -6.19 -10.33
N TRP A 186 -13.43 -5.38 -11.22
CA TRP A 186 -13.20 -5.50 -12.67
C TRP A 186 -11.72 -5.36 -13.02
N LEU A 187 -11.04 -4.32 -12.49
CA LEU A 187 -9.62 -4.09 -12.74
C LEU A 187 -8.76 -5.24 -12.22
N THR A 188 -9.11 -5.78 -11.05
CA THR A 188 -8.45 -6.97 -10.47
C THR A 188 -8.60 -8.17 -11.42
N GLY A 189 -9.82 -8.41 -11.92
CA GLY A 189 -10.06 -9.46 -12.92
C GLY A 189 -9.30 -9.28 -14.23
N VAL A 190 -9.08 -8.04 -14.69
CA VAL A 190 -8.23 -7.76 -15.86
C VAL A 190 -6.78 -8.14 -15.60
N VAL A 191 -6.23 -7.74 -14.45
CA VAL A 191 -4.85 -8.07 -14.05
C VAL A 191 -4.69 -9.58 -13.88
N ASP A 192 -5.63 -10.25 -13.22
CA ASP A 192 -5.60 -11.69 -13.00
C ASP A 192 -5.60 -12.43 -14.34
N ARG A 193 -6.52 -12.12 -15.26
CA ARG A 193 -6.54 -12.75 -16.60
C ARG A 193 -5.24 -12.52 -17.37
N ALA A 194 -4.68 -11.33 -17.29
CA ALA A 194 -3.44 -10.99 -18.00
C ALA A 194 -2.20 -11.70 -17.42
N LEU A 195 -2.19 -12.01 -16.12
CA LEU A 195 -1.04 -12.58 -15.42
C LEU A 195 -1.20 -14.06 -15.06
N GLU A 196 -2.39 -14.64 -15.18
CA GLU A 196 -2.68 -16.04 -14.84
C GLU A 196 -1.69 -17.03 -15.50
N PRO A 197 -1.31 -16.89 -16.79
CA PRO A 197 -0.35 -17.82 -17.42
C PRO A 197 1.05 -17.81 -16.78
N PHE A 198 1.41 -16.74 -16.06
CA PHE A 198 2.72 -16.56 -15.46
C PHE A 198 2.73 -16.84 -13.95
N LYS A 199 1.57 -17.12 -13.35
CA LYS A 199 1.44 -17.29 -11.89
C LYS A 199 2.28 -18.46 -11.39
N GLY A 200 3.08 -18.23 -10.36
CA GLY A 200 4.02 -19.23 -9.83
C GLY A 200 5.26 -19.49 -10.68
N THR A 201 5.39 -18.83 -11.85
CA THR A 201 6.57 -18.92 -12.71
C THR A 201 7.59 -17.82 -12.36
N PRO A 202 8.89 -18.02 -12.65
CA PRO A 202 9.90 -16.98 -12.50
C PRO A 202 9.66 -15.75 -13.41
N ASP A 203 8.85 -15.90 -14.46
CA ASP A 203 8.53 -14.83 -15.41
C ASP A 203 7.43 -13.88 -14.92
N PHE A 204 6.72 -14.19 -13.83
CA PHE A 204 5.65 -13.35 -13.29
C PHE A 204 6.05 -11.87 -13.11
N PRO A 205 7.21 -11.53 -12.49
CA PRO A 205 7.60 -10.13 -12.32
C PRO A 205 7.86 -9.42 -13.65
N LYS A 206 8.35 -10.14 -14.66
CA LYS A 206 8.60 -9.61 -16.00
C LYS A 206 7.28 -9.35 -16.73
N ALA A 207 6.34 -10.29 -16.64
CA ALA A 207 5.00 -10.15 -17.21
C ALA A 207 4.22 -8.98 -16.57
N ALA A 208 4.25 -8.86 -15.24
CA ALA A 208 3.61 -7.75 -14.52
C ALA A 208 4.17 -6.38 -14.93
N LYS A 209 5.50 -6.27 -15.10
CA LYS A 209 6.12 -5.04 -15.63
C LYS A 209 5.69 -4.74 -17.07
N LYS A 210 5.65 -5.76 -17.94
CA LYS A 210 5.17 -5.60 -19.33
C LYS A 210 3.71 -5.15 -19.37
N LEU A 211 2.85 -5.71 -18.50
CA LEU A 211 1.45 -5.28 -18.36
C LEU A 211 1.33 -3.81 -17.96
N LEU A 212 2.07 -3.37 -16.94
CA LEU A 212 2.06 -1.95 -16.52
C LEU A 212 2.55 -1.01 -17.63
N LEU A 213 3.58 -1.42 -18.37
CA LEU A 213 4.08 -0.67 -19.52
C LEU A 213 2.99 -0.56 -20.59
N LYS A 214 2.37 -1.67 -20.98
CA LYS A 214 1.26 -1.70 -21.95
C LYS A 214 0.10 -0.82 -21.47
N TRP A 215 -0.30 -0.93 -20.21
CA TRP A 215 -1.36 -0.11 -19.62
C TRP A 215 -1.06 1.39 -19.72
N SER A 216 0.20 1.80 -19.60
CA SER A 216 0.59 3.21 -19.72
C SER A 216 0.46 3.80 -21.12
N PHE A 217 0.43 2.96 -22.18
CA PHE A 217 0.19 3.41 -23.56
C PHE A 217 -1.29 3.62 -23.89
N TYR A 218 -2.18 2.97 -23.13
CA TYR A 218 -3.64 3.07 -23.29
C TYR A 218 -4.29 3.98 -22.23
N ARG A 219 -3.50 4.61 -21.36
CA ARG A 219 -3.95 5.61 -20.38
C ARG A 219 -3.96 7.00 -21.00
#